data_AF-A0A9X6B361-F1
#
_entry.id   AF-A0A9X6B361-F1
#
_cell.length_a   1.000
_cell.length_b   1.000
_cell.length_c   1.000
_cell.angle_alpha   90.00
_cell.angle_beta   90.00
_cell.angle_gamma   90.00
#
_symmetry.space_group_name_H-M   'P 1'
#
loop_
_entity.id
_entity.type
_entity.pdbx_description
1 polymer ?
#
loop_
_entity_poly.entity_id
_entity_poly.type
_entity_poly.pdbx_seq_one_letter_code
_entity_poly.pdbx_strand_id
1 'polypeptide(L)'
;MRQLLLQKKQKELSEYKAIGMIQDHLFLLYQAIQNTQEITKLLVHLFHLLEKNGRKSHRYEKKTVFDIMGVHYEYNIAREQKKAA
;
A
#
# COMPACT_ATOMS: atom_id res chain seq x y z
N MET A 1 -2.28 -6.38 -6.91
CA MET A 1 -3.39 -6.07 -5.98
C MET A 1 -3.49 -4.59 -5.61
N ARG A 2 -2.40 -3.90 -5.23
CA ARG A 2 -2.44 -2.46 -4.85
C ARG A 2 -3.02 -1.52 -5.90
N GLN A 3 -2.53 -1.58 -7.14
CA GLN A 3 -3.04 -0.75 -8.24
C GLN A 3 -4.52 -1.01 -8.52
N LEU A 4 -4.93 -2.29 -8.46
CA LEU A 4 -6.33 -2.69 -8.61
C LEU A 4 -7.22 -2.08 -7.51
N LEU A 5 -6.77 -2.07 -6.26
CA LEU A 5 -7.49 -1.42 -5.15
C LEU A 5 -7.61 0.09 -5.36
N LEU A 6 -6.55 0.74 -5.86
CA LEU A 6 -6.60 2.16 -6.17
C LEU A 6 -7.61 2.45 -7.29
N GLN A 7 -7.52 1.75 -8.42
CA GLN A 7 -8.38 1.98 -9.58
C GLN A 7 -9.85 1.64 -9.32
N LYS A 8 -10.13 0.52 -8.64
CA LYS A 8 -11.50 0.02 -8.45
C LYS A 8 -12.20 0.59 -7.22
N LYS A 9 -11.44 0.92 -6.17
CA LYS A 9 -12.00 1.29 -4.85
C LYS A 9 -11.52 2.65 -4.36
N GLN A 10 -10.65 3.35 -5.10
CA GLN A 10 -10.03 4.62 -4.70
C GLN A 10 -9.38 4.57 -3.31
N LYS A 11 -8.84 3.39 -2.95
CA LYS A 11 -8.17 3.17 -1.67
C LYS A 11 -6.67 3.10 -1.88
N GLU A 12 -5.97 4.10 -1.36
CA GLU A 12 -4.52 4.03 -1.23
C GLU A 12 -4.13 3.02 -0.15
N LEU A 13 -3.19 2.15 -0.50
CA LEU A 13 -2.57 1.15 0.37
C LEU A 13 -1.06 1.42 0.41
N SER A 14 -0.48 1.49 1.61
CA SER A 14 0.97 1.62 1.77
C SER A 14 1.68 0.32 1.41
N GLU A 15 2.84 0.45 0.76
CA GLU A 15 3.65 -0.69 0.31
C GLU A 15 4.08 -1.58 1.47
N TYR A 16 4.67 -0.99 2.53
CA TYR A 16 5.09 -1.72 3.73
C TYR A 16 3.94 -2.50 4.39
N LYS A 17 2.76 -1.90 4.51
CA LYS A 17 1.60 -2.58 5.09
C LYS A 17 1.11 -3.73 4.20
N ALA A 18 1.13 -3.55 2.88
CA ALA A 18 0.78 -4.61 1.94
C ALA A 18 1.75 -5.80 2.08
N ILE A 19 3.06 -5.53 2.16
CA ILE A 19 4.09 -6.55 2.32
C ILE A 19 3.87 -7.33 3.62
N GLY A 20 3.69 -6.65 4.75
CA GLY A 20 3.44 -7.32 6.03
C GLY A 20 2.20 -8.23 5.99
N MET A 21 1.08 -7.74 5.44
CA MET A 21 -0.12 -8.55 5.31
C MET A 21 0.04 -9.75 4.35
N ILE A 22 0.83 -9.60 3.28
CA ILE A 22 1.11 -10.70 2.35
C ILE A 22 2.05 -11.73 3.00
N GLN A 23 3.01 -11.29 3.82
CA GLN A 23 3.94 -12.18 4.50
C GLN A 23 3.22 -13.23 5.36
N ASP A 24 2.19 -12.84 6.09
CA ASP A 24 1.37 -13.74 6.91
C ASP A 24 0.69 -14.87 6.10
N HIS A 25 0.51 -14.67 4.79
CA HIS A 25 -0.21 -15.58 3.91
C HIS A 25 0.71 -16.31 2.91
N LEU A 26 2.03 -16.07 2.96
CA LEU A 26 3.00 -16.68 2.03
C LEU A 26 3.00 -18.20 2.07
N PHE A 27 2.91 -18.78 3.27
CA PHE A 27 2.89 -20.24 3.44
C PHE A 27 1.66 -20.87 2.79
N LEU A 28 0.48 -20.26 2.99
CA LEU A 28 -0.76 -20.74 2.38
C LEU A 28 -0.77 -20.57 0.86
N LEU A 29 -0.18 -19.47 0.36
CA LEU A 29 0.03 -19.28 -1.08
C LEU A 29 0.92 -20.40 -1.65
N TYR A 30 2.02 -20.73 -0.97
CA TYR A 30 2.93 -21.79 -1.41
C TYR A 30 2.22 -23.15 -1.50
N GLN A 31 1.44 -23.52 -0.49
CA GLN A 31 0.65 -24.75 -0.50
C GLN A 31 -0.39 -24.76 -1.62
N ALA A 32 -1.03 -23.61 -1.89
CA ALA A 32 -2.08 -23.50 -2.89
C ALA A 32 -1.56 -23.50 -4.34
N ILE A 33 -0.25 -23.32 -4.60
CA ILE A 33 0.32 -23.34 -5.97
C ILE A 33 0.00 -24.63 -6.73
N GLN A 34 -0.10 -25.76 -6.02
CA GLN A 34 -0.41 -27.06 -6.62
C GLN A 34 -1.86 -27.20 -7.08
N ASN A 35 -2.76 -26.32 -6.63
CA ASN A 35 -4.19 -26.35 -6.98
C ASN A 35 -4.70 -24.97 -7.41
N THR A 36 -5.01 -24.85 -8.71
CA THR A 36 -5.45 -23.60 -9.34
C THR A 36 -6.78 -23.05 -8.79
N GLN A 37 -7.65 -23.90 -8.26
CA GLN A 37 -8.91 -23.46 -7.65
C GLN A 37 -8.69 -22.91 -6.23
N GLU A 38 -7.77 -23.49 -5.48
CA GLU A 38 -7.47 -23.05 -4.12
C GLU A 38 -6.66 -21.75 -4.14
N ILE A 39 -5.70 -21.60 -5.06
CA ILE A 39 -4.93 -20.35 -5.18
C ILE A 39 -5.82 -19.17 -5.59
N THR A 40 -6.81 -19.38 -6.47
CA THR A 40 -7.72 -18.30 -6.89
C THR A 40 -8.62 -17.86 -5.74
N LYS A 41 -9.20 -18.80 -4.98
CA LYS A 41 -9.97 -18.47 -3.76
C LYS A 41 -9.11 -17.70 -2.75
N LEU A 42 -7.87 -18.14 -2.54
CA LEU A 42 -6.96 -17.53 -1.58
C LEU A 42 -6.54 -16.12 -2.00
N LEU A 43 -6.24 -15.90 -3.27
CA LEU A 43 -5.92 -14.57 -3.81
C LEU A 43 -7.12 -13.61 -3.70
N VAL A 44 -8.34 -14.09 -3.95
CA VAL A 44 -9.57 -13.31 -3.75
C VAL A 44 -9.76 -12.96 -2.28
N HIS A 45 -9.55 -13.90 -1.37
CA HIS A 45 -9.62 -13.65 0.07
C HIS A 45 -8.59 -12.61 0.53
N LEU A 46 -7.33 -12.77 0.11
CA LEU A 46 -6.23 -11.84 0.39
C LEU A 46 -6.54 -10.43 -0.13
N PHE A 47 -7.16 -10.32 -1.31
CA PHE A 47 -7.59 -9.04 -1.86
C PHE A 47 -8.61 -8.32 -0.97
N HIS A 48 -9.62 -9.05 -0.46
CA HIS A 48 -10.61 -8.48 0.45
C HIS A 48 -10.00 -8.08 1.81
N LEU A 49 -9.05 -8.86 2.33
CA LEU A 49 -8.31 -8.49 3.54
C LEU A 49 -7.52 -7.19 3.35
N LEU A 50 -6.78 -7.07 2.23
CA LEU A 50 -6.06 -5.85 1.86
C LEU A 50 -7.02 -4.67 1.65
N GLU A 51 -8.21 -4.89 1.10
CA GLU A 51 -9.21 -3.82 0.95
C GLU A 51 -9.71 -3.28 2.30
N LYS A 52 -9.95 -4.17 3.27
CA LYS A 52 -10.50 -3.83 4.58
C LYS A 52 -9.44 -3.20 5.49
N ASN A 53 -8.28 -3.84 5.60
CA ASN A 53 -7.27 -3.49 6.58
C ASN A 53 -6.09 -2.72 5.99
N GLY A 54 -5.92 -2.76 4.67
CA GLY A 54 -4.79 -2.18 3.97
C GLY A 54 -4.88 -0.67 3.73
N ARG A 55 -5.93 0.01 4.19
CA ARG A 55 -5.98 1.48 4.09
C ARG A 55 -4.68 2.09 4.64
N LYS A 56 -4.01 2.87 3.80
CA LYS A 56 -2.77 3.59 4.13
C LYS A 56 -3.03 4.37 5.41
N SER A 57 -2.25 4.09 6.46
CA SER A 57 -2.30 4.93 7.65
C SER A 57 -1.75 6.29 7.23
N HIS A 58 -2.57 7.31 7.31
CA HIS A 58 -2.09 8.65 7.07
C HIS A 58 -1.32 9.09 8.32
N ARG A 59 -0.03 9.38 8.15
CA ARG A 59 0.83 9.86 9.23
C ARG A 59 0.66 11.39 9.31
N TYR A 60 -0.46 11.85 9.88
CA TYR A 60 -0.80 13.29 9.91
C TYR A 60 0.19 14.12 10.74
N GLU A 61 0.82 13.55 11.78
CA GLU A 61 1.51 14.35 12.80
C GLU A 61 3.03 14.11 12.93
N LYS A 62 3.56 13.01 12.39
CA LYS A 62 4.98 12.71 12.60
C LYS A 62 5.85 13.27 11.48
N LYS A 63 6.64 14.29 11.83
CA LYS A 63 7.75 14.80 11.04
C LYS A 63 8.63 13.65 10.53
N THR A 64 8.93 13.67 9.24
CA THR A 64 9.95 12.80 8.64
C THR A 64 11.34 13.27 9.05
N VAL A 65 12.37 12.44 8.84
CA VAL A 65 13.76 12.82 9.13
C VAL A 65 14.14 14.08 8.34
N PHE A 66 13.61 14.26 7.13
CA PHE A 66 13.82 15.45 6.32
C PHE A 66 13.12 16.69 6.89
N ASP A 67 11.90 16.55 7.40
CA ASP A 67 11.19 17.63 8.10
C ASP A 67 11.89 18.04 9.41
N ILE A 68 12.64 17.12 10.02
CA ILE A 68 13.48 17.39 11.21
C ILE A 68 14.79 18.08 10.80
N MET A 69 15.40 17.65 9.68
CA MET A 69 16.65 18.21 9.17
C MET A 69 16.46 19.50 8.35
N GLY A 70 15.22 19.94 8.10
CA GLY A 70 14.93 21.13 7.28
C GLY A 70 15.30 20.98 5.80
N VAL A 71 15.44 19.75 5.31
CA VAL A 71 15.85 19.48 3.92
C VAL A 71 14.59 19.34 3.07
N HIS A 72 14.39 20.30 2.16
CA HIS A 72 13.29 20.25 1.19
C HIS A 72 13.69 19.41 -0.03
N TYR A 73 12.86 18.42 -0.40
CA TYR A 73 12.97 17.75 -1.69
C TYR A 73 12.63 18.72 -2.83
N GLU A 74 13.37 18.66 -3.95
CA GLU A 74 13.08 19.42 -5.18
C GLU A 74 11.62 19.24 -5.64
N TYR A 75 11.04 18.05 -5.44
CA TYR A 75 9.65 17.75 -5.73
C TYR A 75 8.65 18.61 -4.95
N ASN A 76 8.96 18.95 -3.68
CA ASN A 76 8.10 19.81 -2.85
C ASN A 76 8.19 21.27 -3.31
N ILE A 77 9.39 21.75 -3.66
CA ILE A 77 9.61 23.10 -4.22
C ILE A 77 8.79 23.28 -5.51
N ALA A 78 8.85 22.29 -6.41
CA ALA A 78 8.08 22.31 -7.66
C ALA A 78 6.55 22.31 -7.43
N ARG A 79 6.08 21.69 -6.34
CA ARG A 79 4.64 21.65 -5.99
C ARG A 79 4.16 22.95 -5.34
N GLU A 80 4.99 23.62 -4.56
CA GLU A 80 4.70 24.94 -3.99
C GLU A 80 4.66 26.02 -5.06
N GLN A 81 5.60 26.02 -6.00
CA GLN A 81 5.59 26.93 -7.16
C GLN A 81 4.32 26.78 -8.01
N LYS A 82 3.83 25.56 -8.20
CA LYS A 82 2.57 25.28 -8.92
C LYS A 82 1.30 25.68 -8.16
N LYS A 83 1.37 25.90 -6.84
CA LYS A 83 0.24 26.38 -6.03
C LYS A 83 0.21 27.91 -5.91
N ALA A 84 1.33 28.57 -6.16
CA ALA A 84 1.48 30.02 -6.09
C ALA A 84 1.26 30.73 -7.45
N ALA A 85 1.08 29.97 -8.53
CA ALA A 85 0.68 30.44 -9.86
C ALA A 85 -0.80 30.12 -10.10
#